data_AF-A0A497RNS5-F1
#
_entry.id   AF-A0A497RNS5-F1
#
_cell.length_a   1.000
_cell.length_b   1.000
_cell.length_c   1.000
_cell.angle_alpha   90.00
_cell.angle_beta   90.00
_cell.angle_gamma   90.00
#
_symmetry.space_group_name_H-M   'P 1'
#
loop_
_entity.id
_entity.type
_entity.pdbx_description
1 polymer ?
#
loop_
_entity_poly.entity_id
_entity_poly.type
_entity_poly.pdbx_seq_one_letter_code
_entity_poly.pdbx_strand_id
1 'polypeptide(L)'
;MTEEEEIIVEEEELLVPLDDYLSNGVHVGLKYKTSDMREFIYKIRPDKLCVFDVRKINDRIKIAAGFISRYNPEDILLVSNRVYGKRCIKKFAQYTGAKAITKRFVSGTLTNPNIETYSEPRLIIVTDPSADKQAIEEASIVGIPVVAICDTNTRIKNIDLVIPSNNKGKNSLALIYWILTREVLKNKGEKFDAPLEEFISQAEAQPYLLEMQERQRQQRLKRRRKIRRKK
;
A
#
# COMPACT_ATOMS: atom_id res chain seq x y z
N MET A 1 -13.43 28.24 -19.82
CA MET A 1 -13.27 26.78 -19.90
C MET A 1 -14.58 26.21 -19.39
N THR A 2 -15.23 25.37 -20.18
CA THR A 2 -16.48 24.69 -19.79
C THR A 2 -16.17 23.55 -18.81
N GLU A 3 -17.13 23.15 -17.97
CA GLU A 3 -16.95 22.05 -17.01
C GLU A 3 -16.50 20.74 -17.68
N GLU A 4 -16.88 20.52 -18.95
CA GLU A 4 -16.44 19.37 -19.76
C GLU A 4 -14.96 19.46 -20.14
N GLU A 5 -14.43 20.65 -20.45
CA GLU A 5 -13.00 20.84 -20.74
C GLU A 5 -12.14 20.65 -19.48
N GLU A 6 -12.62 21.06 -18.30
CA GLU A 6 -11.92 20.80 -17.03
C GLU A 6 -11.84 19.31 -16.70
N ILE A 7 -12.93 18.55 -16.89
CA ILE A 7 -12.95 17.10 -16.62
C ILE A 7 -11.98 16.33 -17.54
N ILE A 8 -11.90 16.71 -18.82
CA ILE A 8 -11.01 16.07 -19.80
C ILE A 8 -9.53 16.34 -19.46
N VAL A 9 -9.19 17.58 -19.10
CA VAL A 9 -7.82 17.94 -18.67
C VAL A 9 -7.45 17.24 -17.35
N GLU A 10 -8.41 17.06 -16.44
CA GLU A 10 -8.21 16.35 -15.18
C GLU A 10 -7.99 14.83 -15.34
N GLU A 11 -8.55 14.21 -16.38
CA GLU A 11 -8.25 12.81 -16.72
C GLU A 11 -6.87 12.63 -17.37
N GLU A 12 -6.41 13.60 -18.16
CA GLU A 12 -5.10 13.56 -18.82
C GLU A 12 -3.90 13.65 -17.85
N GLU A 13 -4.07 14.24 -16.67
CA GLU A 13 -3.00 14.31 -15.67
C GLU A 13 -2.79 13.00 -14.87
N LEU A 14 -3.71 12.05 -14.97
CA LEU A 14 -3.63 10.80 -14.23
C LEU A 14 -2.62 9.83 -14.88
N LEU A 15 -1.90 9.09 -14.06
CA LEU A 15 -0.95 8.07 -14.53
C LEU A 15 -1.65 6.91 -15.25
N VAL A 16 -2.91 6.65 -14.89
CA VAL A 16 -3.75 5.57 -15.41
C VAL A 16 -5.17 6.12 -15.48
N PRO A 17 -6.02 5.69 -16.44
CA PRO A 17 -7.41 6.10 -16.51
C PRO A 17 -8.13 6.00 -15.15
N LEU A 18 -9.04 6.94 -14.89
CA LEU A 18 -9.78 7.02 -13.63
C LEU A 18 -10.52 5.70 -13.33
N ASP A 19 -11.09 5.08 -14.36
CA ASP A 19 -11.80 3.81 -14.27
C ASP A 19 -10.94 2.67 -13.70
N ASP A 20 -9.65 2.63 -13.98
CA ASP A 20 -8.76 1.60 -13.45
C ASP A 20 -8.52 1.78 -11.95
N TYR A 21 -8.35 3.03 -11.49
CA TYR A 21 -8.25 3.33 -10.06
C TYR A 21 -9.53 2.95 -9.30
N LEU A 22 -10.69 3.18 -9.92
CA LEU A 22 -11.99 2.87 -9.34
C LEU A 22 -12.24 1.36 -9.33
N SER A 23 -12.04 0.68 -10.46
CA SER A 23 -12.26 -0.76 -10.66
C SER A 23 -11.37 -1.62 -9.76
N ASN A 24 -10.12 -1.20 -9.53
CA ASN A 24 -9.20 -1.91 -8.65
C ASN A 24 -9.39 -1.57 -7.16
N GLY A 25 -10.31 -0.66 -6.83
CA GLY A 25 -10.70 -0.35 -5.45
C GLY A 25 -9.63 0.41 -4.65
N VAL A 26 -8.79 1.20 -5.32
CA VAL A 26 -7.69 1.97 -4.71
C VAL A 26 -8.21 3.05 -3.76
N HIS A 27 -9.31 3.67 -4.16
CA HIS A 27 -9.98 4.73 -3.39
C HIS A 27 -10.74 4.23 -2.15
N VAL A 28 -10.88 2.91 -1.96
CA VAL A 28 -11.73 2.32 -0.91
C VAL A 28 -10.95 2.23 0.41
N GLY A 29 -11.19 3.17 1.33
CA GLY A 29 -10.66 3.13 2.68
C GLY A 29 -11.55 2.36 3.67
N LEU A 30 -11.18 2.40 4.95
CA LEU A 30 -11.93 1.74 6.02
C LEU A 30 -12.97 2.66 6.69
N LYS A 31 -13.67 2.09 7.66
CA LYS A 31 -14.58 2.84 8.54
C LYS A 31 -13.86 3.70 9.58
N TYR A 32 -12.68 3.27 9.99
CA TYR A 32 -11.86 3.99 10.96
C TYR A 32 -10.89 4.90 10.22
N LYS A 33 -10.77 6.13 10.71
CA LYS A 33 -9.84 7.13 10.20
C LYS A 33 -8.98 7.69 11.33
N THR A 34 -7.69 7.84 11.10
CA THR A 34 -6.78 8.60 11.97
C THR A 34 -6.85 10.09 11.65
N SER A 35 -6.34 10.94 12.54
CA SER A 35 -6.24 12.38 12.28
C SER A 35 -5.28 12.66 11.13
N ASP A 36 -4.15 11.95 11.12
CA ASP A 36 -3.08 12.05 10.14
C ASP A 36 -3.57 11.84 8.69
N MET A 37 -4.45 10.85 8.48
CA MET A 37 -4.92 10.50 7.14
C MET A 37 -6.09 11.35 6.67
N ARG A 38 -6.57 12.32 7.46
CA ARG A 38 -7.76 13.12 7.15
C ARG A 38 -7.58 13.92 5.86
N GLU A 39 -6.38 14.43 5.60
CA GLU A 39 -6.07 15.22 4.41
C GLU A 39 -6.28 14.45 3.10
N PHE A 40 -6.08 13.13 3.12
CA PHE A 40 -6.21 12.28 1.93
C PHE A 40 -7.63 11.75 1.69
N ILE A 41 -8.54 11.94 2.65
CA ILE A 41 -9.92 11.45 2.56
C ILE A 41 -10.78 12.52 1.87
N TYR A 42 -11.35 12.16 0.72
CA TYR A 42 -12.28 13.00 -0.03
C TYR A 42 -13.66 13.08 0.66
N LYS A 43 -14.28 11.91 0.89
CA LYS A 43 -15.62 11.83 1.50
C LYS A 43 -15.84 10.53 2.27
N ILE A 44 -16.94 10.47 3.01
CA ILE A 44 -17.40 9.28 3.70
C ILE A 44 -18.68 8.80 3.01
N ARG A 45 -18.70 7.55 2.56
CA ARG A 45 -19.89 6.92 1.97
C ARG A 45 -21.00 6.70 3.01
N PRO A 46 -22.27 6.52 2.58
CA PRO A 46 -23.36 6.12 3.47
C PRO A 46 -23.06 4.86 4.31
N ASP A 47 -22.28 3.91 3.74
CA ASP A 47 -21.81 2.70 4.42
C ASP A 47 -20.74 2.94 5.51
N LYS A 48 -20.40 4.20 5.73
CA LYS A 48 -19.34 4.71 6.62
C LYS A 48 -17.93 4.36 6.18
N LEU A 49 -17.73 3.89 4.95
CA LEU A 49 -16.40 3.70 4.38
C LEU A 49 -15.84 5.05 3.94
N CYS A 50 -14.60 5.33 4.32
CA CYS A 50 -13.87 6.49 3.83
C CYS A 50 -13.49 6.26 2.35
N VAL A 51 -13.48 7.35 1.58
CA VAL A 51 -13.08 7.37 0.18
C VAL A 51 -11.86 8.28 0.06
N PHE A 52 -10.76 7.74 -0.46
CA PHE A 52 -9.58 8.53 -0.77
C PHE A 52 -9.79 9.39 -2.02
N ASP A 53 -9.10 10.53 -2.05
CA ASP A 53 -9.01 11.39 -3.22
C ASP A 53 -7.97 10.82 -4.21
N VAL A 54 -8.43 10.36 -5.38
CA VAL A 54 -7.58 9.73 -6.40
C VAL A 54 -6.49 10.68 -6.90
N ARG A 55 -6.74 11.99 -6.96
CA ARG A 55 -5.74 12.97 -7.41
C ARG A 55 -4.56 13.00 -6.47
N LYS A 56 -4.83 13.07 -5.17
CA LYS A 56 -3.80 13.01 -4.13
C LYS A 56 -3.03 11.69 -4.15
N ILE A 57 -3.68 10.57 -4.47
CA ILE A 57 -2.98 9.29 -4.66
C ILE A 57 -2.01 9.40 -5.84
N ASN A 58 -2.48 9.89 -6.98
CA ASN A 58 -1.70 10.06 -8.20
C ASN A 58 -0.45 10.93 -7.95
N ASP A 59 -0.61 12.09 -7.32
CA ASP A 59 0.48 13.02 -7.03
C ASP A 59 1.50 12.41 -6.07
N ARG A 60 1.04 11.73 -5.02
CA ARG A 60 1.92 11.04 -4.08
C ARG A 60 2.69 9.90 -4.74
N ILE A 61 2.10 9.19 -5.70
CA ILE A 61 2.80 8.18 -6.50
C ILE A 61 3.87 8.83 -7.39
N LYS A 62 3.56 9.93 -8.08
CA LYS A 62 4.55 10.67 -8.89
C LYS A 62 5.74 11.12 -8.05
N ILE A 63 5.47 11.73 -6.89
CA ILE A 63 6.50 12.17 -5.95
C ILE A 63 7.32 10.98 -5.43
N ALA A 64 6.66 9.87 -5.06
CA ALA A 64 7.34 8.68 -4.60
C ALA A 64 8.22 8.05 -5.68
N ALA A 65 7.73 7.95 -6.92
CA ALA A 65 8.51 7.42 -8.02
C ALA A 65 9.75 8.28 -8.32
N GLY A 66 9.61 9.62 -8.30
CA GLY A 66 10.72 10.55 -8.47
C GLY A 66 11.70 10.56 -7.29
N PHE A 67 11.24 10.22 -6.09
CA PHE A 67 12.11 10.05 -4.92
C PHE A 67 12.88 8.73 -4.98
N ILE A 68 12.20 7.62 -5.27
CA ILE A 68 12.78 6.27 -5.38
C ILE A 68 13.80 6.20 -6.52
N SER A 69 13.53 6.85 -7.66
CA SER A 69 14.42 6.81 -8.82
C SER A 69 15.80 7.41 -8.58
N ARG A 70 15.97 8.25 -7.54
CA ARG A 70 17.25 8.85 -7.15
C ARG A 70 18.20 7.89 -6.45
N TYR A 71 17.70 6.74 -5.99
CA TYR A 71 18.48 5.74 -5.28
C TYR A 71 18.93 4.63 -6.23
N ASN A 72 20.09 4.04 -5.90
CA ASN A 72 20.55 2.82 -6.56
C ASN A 72 19.59 1.67 -6.19
N PRO A 73 19.26 0.77 -7.14
CA PRO A 73 18.40 -0.37 -6.87
C PRO A 73 18.81 -1.20 -5.64
N GLU A 74 20.10 -1.49 -5.50
CA GLU A 74 20.63 -2.38 -4.45
C GLU A 74 20.51 -1.81 -3.03
N ASP A 75 20.35 -0.48 -2.94
CA ASP A 75 20.19 0.27 -1.70
C ASP A 75 18.72 0.39 -1.26
N ILE A 76 17.77 -0.10 -2.08
CA ILE A 76 16.34 -0.05 -1.79
C ILE A 76 15.90 -1.39 -1.20
N LEU A 77 15.24 -1.34 -0.04
CA LEU A 77 14.66 -2.50 0.61
C LEU A 77 13.13 -2.41 0.67
N LEU A 78 12.45 -3.34 0.03
CA LEU A 78 11.00 -3.52 0.13
C LEU A 78 10.64 -4.51 1.23
N VAL A 79 9.65 -4.17 2.06
CA VAL A 79 9.19 -5.02 3.16
C VAL A 79 7.67 -5.18 3.10
N SER A 80 7.21 -6.44 3.17
CA SER A 80 5.78 -6.76 3.29
C SER A 80 5.55 -8.09 3.99
N ASN A 81 5.03 -8.04 5.21
CA ASN A 81 4.44 -9.20 5.88
C ASN A 81 3.04 -9.56 5.35
N ARG A 82 2.37 -8.63 4.66
CA ARG A 82 1.03 -8.84 4.09
C ARG A 82 1.03 -9.88 2.97
N VAL A 83 0.11 -10.85 3.05
CA VAL A 83 -0.01 -11.95 2.07
C VAL A 83 -0.16 -11.45 0.63
N TYR A 84 -1.03 -10.46 0.41
CA TYR A 84 -1.22 -9.88 -0.93
C TYR A 84 -0.06 -8.98 -1.38
N GLY A 85 0.63 -8.32 -0.44
CA GLY A 85 1.78 -7.46 -0.74
C GLY A 85 3.03 -8.23 -1.17
N LYS A 86 3.21 -9.47 -0.68
CA LYS A 86 4.40 -10.30 -0.97
C LYS A 86 4.70 -10.47 -2.46
N ARG A 87 3.67 -10.75 -3.28
CA ARG A 87 3.87 -10.90 -4.72
C ARG A 87 4.21 -9.56 -5.38
N CYS A 88 3.51 -8.50 -4.99
CA CYS A 88 3.71 -7.16 -5.51
C CYS A 88 5.15 -6.69 -5.30
N ILE A 89 5.68 -6.81 -4.06
CA ILE A 89 7.06 -6.40 -3.77
C ILE A 89 8.10 -7.27 -4.47
N LYS A 90 7.83 -8.57 -4.66
CA LYS A 90 8.73 -9.49 -5.36
C LYS A 90 8.84 -9.12 -6.84
N LYS A 91 7.71 -8.77 -7.47
CA LYS A 91 7.66 -8.30 -8.85
C LYS A 91 8.32 -6.94 -9.00
N PHE A 92 8.02 -5.99 -8.12
CA PHE A 92 8.70 -4.70 -8.09
C PHE A 92 10.23 -4.88 -8.01
N ALA A 93 10.72 -5.71 -7.09
CA ALA A 93 12.14 -6.04 -6.95
C ALA A 93 12.73 -6.68 -8.21
N GLN A 94 12.00 -7.60 -8.84
CA GLN A 94 12.43 -8.27 -10.07
C GLN A 94 12.67 -7.27 -11.22
N TYR A 95 11.80 -6.26 -11.37
CA TYR A 95 11.95 -5.27 -12.45
C TYR A 95 12.92 -4.15 -12.12
N THR A 96 12.94 -3.68 -10.87
CA THR A 96 13.77 -2.52 -10.48
C THR A 96 15.19 -2.90 -10.06
N GLY A 97 15.44 -4.17 -9.72
CA GLY A 97 16.68 -4.64 -9.12
C GLY A 97 16.77 -4.43 -7.59
N ALA A 98 15.68 -3.99 -6.96
CA ALA A 98 15.66 -3.74 -5.51
C ALA A 98 15.63 -5.02 -4.67
N LYS A 99 16.04 -4.93 -3.40
CA LYS A 99 15.98 -6.05 -2.45
C LYS A 99 14.57 -6.13 -1.86
N ALA A 100 14.03 -7.35 -1.68
CA ALA A 100 12.70 -7.54 -1.10
C ALA A 100 12.68 -8.61 -0.01
N ILE A 101 12.12 -8.27 1.15
CA ILE A 101 11.81 -9.18 2.25
C ILE A 101 10.31 -9.51 2.20
N THR A 102 10.01 -10.72 1.72
CA THR A 102 8.64 -11.28 1.66
C THR A 102 8.31 -12.23 2.83
N LYS A 103 9.35 -12.65 3.55
CA LYS A 103 9.22 -13.46 4.75
C LYS A 103 8.98 -12.56 5.96
N ARG A 104 8.81 -13.17 7.14
CA ARG A 104 8.75 -12.43 8.40
C ARG A 104 10.00 -11.58 8.55
N PHE A 105 9.81 -10.28 8.77
CA PHE A 105 10.91 -9.39 9.12
C PHE A 105 11.50 -9.79 10.48
N VAL A 106 12.79 -10.09 10.50
CA VAL A 106 13.52 -10.51 11.71
C VAL A 106 13.99 -9.26 12.43
N SER A 107 13.77 -9.20 13.74
CA SER A 107 14.27 -8.07 14.54
C SER A 107 15.80 -8.06 14.52
N GLY A 108 16.39 -6.91 14.24
CA GLY A 108 17.83 -6.74 14.08
C GLY A 108 18.31 -6.80 12.62
N THR A 109 17.40 -6.97 11.65
CA THR A 109 17.74 -6.96 10.22
C THR A 109 18.42 -5.65 9.79
N LEU A 110 18.12 -4.50 10.42
CA LEU A 110 18.78 -3.23 10.07
C LEU A 110 19.79 -2.76 11.12
N THR A 111 19.75 -3.32 12.33
CA THR A 111 20.53 -2.80 13.47
C THR A 111 21.63 -3.73 13.95
N ASN A 112 21.56 -5.04 13.66
CA ASN A 112 22.53 -6.01 14.15
C ASN A 112 23.31 -6.68 13.00
N PRO A 113 24.57 -6.29 12.78
CA PRO A 113 25.43 -6.86 11.72
C PRO A 113 25.70 -8.37 11.85
N ASN A 114 25.50 -8.96 13.02
CA ASN A 114 25.82 -10.37 13.27
C ASN A 114 24.75 -11.36 12.76
N ILE A 115 23.61 -10.87 12.26
CA ILE A 115 22.53 -11.72 11.76
C ILE A 115 22.70 -11.95 10.25
N GLU A 116 22.47 -13.17 9.77
CA GLU A 116 22.55 -13.49 8.33
C GLU A 116 21.64 -12.62 7.44
N THR A 117 20.49 -12.21 7.97
CA THR A 117 19.53 -11.37 7.26
C THR A 117 19.84 -9.88 7.34
N TYR A 118 21.01 -9.50 7.87
CA TYR A 118 21.40 -8.10 8.00
C TYR A 118 21.46 -7.40 6.63
N SER A 119 20.94 -6.19 6.55
CA SER A 119 20.97 -5.37 5.35
C SER A 119 21.07 -3.90 5.73
N GLU A 120 21.86 -3.14 4.97
CA GLU A 120 22.04 -1.69 5.13
C GLU A 120 21.45 -0.92 3.94
N PRO A 121 20.11 -0.88 3.79
CA PRO A 121 19.51 -0.08 2.73
C PRO A 121 19.60 1.41 3.04
N ARG A 122 19.59 2.23 1.98
CA ARG A 122 19.46 3.69 2.08
C ARG A 122 18.02 4.18 1.96
N LEU A 123 17.10 3.29 1.56
CA LEU A 123 15.68 3.58 1.45
C LEU A 123 14.86 2.33 1.76
N ILE A 124 13.81 2.48 2.57
CA ILE A 124 12.88 1.40 2.87
C ILE A 124 11.49 1.73 2.33
N ILE A 125 10.88 0.76 1.65
CA ILE A 125 9.51 0.83 1.13
C ILE A 125 8.66 -0.22 1.84
N VAL A 126 7.62 0.23 2.55
CA VAL A 126 6.75 -0.63 3.37
C VAL A 126 5.33 -0.68 2.79
N THR A 127 4.78 -1.90 2.66
CA THR A 127 3.41 -2.08 2.16
C THR A 127 2.34 -1.75 3.20
N ASP A 128 2.53 -2.12 4.47
CA ASP A 128 1.58 -1.78 5.52
C ASP A 128 2.28 -1.46 6.83
N PRO A 129 2.26 -0.18 7.28
CA PRO A 129 2.88 0.22 8.53
C PRO A 129 2.38 -0.52 9.77
N SER A 130 1.13 -1.01 9.76
CA SER A 130 0.61 -1.78 10.90
C SER A 130 1.20 -3.19 10.96
N ALA A 131 1.53 -3.80 9.83
CA ALA A 131 2.04 -5.17 9.75
C ALA A 131 3.58 -5.21 9.78
N ASP A 132 4.22 -4.13 9.33
CA ASP A 132 5.66 -4.02 9.12
C ASP A 132 6.29 -2.97 10.08
N LYS A 133 5.64 -2.73 11.22
CA LYS A 133 6.07 -1.76 12.25
C LYS A 133 7.52 -1.95 12.69
N GLN A 134 7.98 -3.21 12.79
CA GLN A 134 9.36 -3.52 13.18
C GLN A 134 10.38 -2.90 12.22
N ALA A 135 10.12 -2.99 10.91
CA ALA A 135 11.01 -2.41 9.91
C ALA A 135 11.04 -0.88 10.00
N ILE A 136 9.90 -0.25 10.26
CA ILE A 136 9.78 1.21 10.44
C ILE A 136 10.52 1.67 11.70
N GLU A 137 10.38 0.94 12.80
CA GLU A 137 11.06 1.27 14.06
C GLU A 137 12.57 1.15 13.94
N GLU A 138 13.07 0.07 13.33
CA GLU A 138 14.50 -0.09 13.09
C GLU A 138 15.05 0.92 12.09
N ALA A 139 14.33 1.21 11.00
CA ALA A 139 14.71 2.27 10.05
C ALA A 139 14.86 3.62 10.74
N SER A 140 13.94 3.95 11.64
CA SER A 140 13.98 5.20 12.43
C SER A 140 15.16 5.25 13.39
N ILE A 141 15.63 4.12 13.93
CA ILE A 141 16.80 4.06 14.81
C ILE A 141 18.09 4.32 14.01
N VAL A 142 18.18 3.73 12.82
CA VAL A 142 19.37 3.85 11.95
C VAL A 142 19.39 5.19 11.18
N GLY A 143 18.23 5.83 11.00
CA GLY A 143 18.09 7.08 10.24
C GLY A 143 17.87 6.86 8.74
N ILE A 144 17.24 5.74 8.37
CA ILE A 144 16.91 5.39 6.98
C ILE A 144 15.51 5.95 6.65
N PRO A 145 15.33 6.68 5.53
CA PRO A 145 14.02 7.19 5.14
C PRO A 145 13.05 6.06 4.79
N VAL A 146 11.78 6.26 5.15
CA VAL A 146 10.69 5.28 4.97
C VAL A 146 9.59 5.85 4.07
N VAL A 147 9.35 5.15 2.97
CA VAL A 147 8.17 5.33 2.10
C VAL A 147 7.15 4.25 2.44
N ALA A 148 5.88 4.61 2.68
CA ALA A 148 4.88 3.61 3.04
C ALA A 148 3.51 3.82 2.40
N ILE A 149 2.88 2.71 2.05
CA ILE A 149 1.48 2.68 1.60
C ILE A 149 0.55 2.67 2.82
N CYS A 150 -0.23 3.73 2.98
CA CYS A 150 -1.04 3.96 4.18
C CYS A 150 -2.54 3.95 3.87
N ASP A 151 -3.27 3.13 4.61
CA ASP A 151 -4.74 3.12 4.63
C ASP A 151 -5.26 4.11 5.70
N THR A 152 -6.57 4.33 5.77
CA THR A 152 -7.18 5.39 6.58
C THR A 152 -6.96 5.23 8.07
N ASN A 153 -6.71 4.01 8.55
CA ASN A 153 -6.48 3.71 9.97
C ASN A 153 -5.00 3.80 10.38
N THR A 154 -4.10 4.10 9.45
CA THR A 154 -2.66 4.13 9.70
C THR A 154 -2.25 5.41 10.42
N ARG A 155 -1.31 5.30 11.36
CA ARG A 155 -0.61 6.45 11.96
C ARG A 155 0.70 6.64 11.23
N ILE A 156 1.03 7.88 10.87
CA ILE A 156 2.19 8.18 10.00
C ILE A 156 3.49 8.43 10.79
N LYS A 157 3.58 7.88 12.01
CA LYS A 157 4.78 8.04 12.85
C LYS A 157 5.96 7.32 12.21
N ASN A 158 7.09 8.01 12.09
CA ASN A 158 8.34 7.51 11.49
C ASN A 158 8.19 7.11 10.01
N ILE A 159 7.27 7.77 9.28
CA ILE A 159 7.09 7.60 7.85
C ILE A 159 7.35 8.96 7.20
N ASP A 160 8.33 9.01 6.30
CA ASP A 160 8.76 10.26 5.66
C ASP A 160 7.92 10.58 4.42
N LEU A 161 7.51 9.55 3.67
CA LEU A 161 6.66 9.70 2.51
C LEU A 161 5.48 8.73 2.53
N VAL A 162 4.28 9.30 2.51
CA VAL A 162 3.02 8.56 2.56
C VAL A 162 2.43 8.45 1.16
N ILE A 163 2.11 7.21 0.74
CA ILE A 163 1.29 6.92 -0.42
C ILE A 163 -0.10 6.52 0.11
N PRO A 164 -1.12 7.41 0.06
CA PRO A 164 -2.46 7.09 0.53
C PRO A 164 -3.10 6.08 -0.41
N SER A 165 -3.45 4.89 0.09
CA SER A 165 -4.09 3.86 -0.73
C SER A 165 -4.66 2.73 0.13
N ASN A 166 -5.57 1.96 -0.45
CA ASN A 166 -6.05 0.71 0.12
C ASN A 166 -4.95 -0.36 0.13
N ASN A 167 -4.27 -0.51 1.27
CA ASN A 167 -3.19 -1.49 1.44
C ASN A 167 -3.68 -2.92 1.81
N LYS A 168 -4.96 -3.23 1.61
CA LYS A 168 -5.57 -4.54 1.93
C LYS A 168 -6.12 -5.26 0.72
N GLY A 169 -6.55 -4.53 -0.31
CA GLY A 169 -7.07 -5.11 -1.54
C GLY A 169 -5.96 -5.75 -2.37
N LYS A 170 -6.20 -6.97 -2.87
CA LYS A 170 -5.26 -7.63 -3.79
C LYS A 170 -5.00 -6.82 -5.06
N ASN A 171 -6.07 -6.30 -5.66
CA ASN A 171 -6.04 -5.56 -6.91
C ASN A 171 -5.48 -4.15 -6.68
N SER A 172 -5.88 -3.50 -5.59
CA SER A 172 -5.36 -2.18 -5.23
C SER A 172 -3.85 -2.19 -5.00
N LEU A 173 -3.33 -3.15 -4.23
CA LEU A 173 -1.88 -3.26 -4.00
C LEU A 173 -1.13 -3.54 -5.30
N ALA A 174 -1.66 -4.43 -6.14
CA ALA A 174 -1.08 -4.75 -7.43
C ALA A 174 -0.99 -3.49 -8.32
N LEU A 175 -2.08 -2.73 -8.42
CA LEU A 175 -2.12 -1.52 -9.23
C LEU A 175 -1.12 -0.47 -8.73
N ILE A 176 -1.07 -0.21 -7.41
CA ILE A 176 -0.12 0.76 -6.86
C ILE A 176 1.33 0.38 -7.15
N TYR A 177 1.72 -0.88 -6.89
CA TYR A 177 3.08 -1.33 -7.17
C TYR A 177 3.39 -1.37 -8.67
N TRP A 178 2.41 -1.68 -9.51
CA TRP A 178 2.56 -1.67 -10.97
C TRP A 178 2.83 -0.25 -11.49
N ILE A 179 1.99 0.72 -11.10
CA ILE A 179 2.20 2.13 -11.45
C ILE A 179 3.54 2.63 -10.91
N LEU A 180 3.85 2.34 -9.64
CA LEU A 180 5.11 2.76 -9.02
C LEU A 180 6.33 2.17 -9.76
N THR A 181 6.29 0.90 -10.16
CA THR A 181 7.36 0.26 -10.94
C THR A 181 7.53 0.97 -12.28
N ARG A 182 6.43 1.19 -13.00
CA ARG A 182 6.42 1.84 -14.30
C ARG A 182 7.02 3.25 -14.23
N GLU A 183 6.60 4.06 -13.27
CA GLU A 183 7.10 5.43 -13.12
C GLU A 183 8.55 5.48 -12.63
N VAL A 184 8.98 4.57 -11.77
CA VAL A 184 10.40 4.48 -11.34
C VAL A 184 11.30 4.14 -12.53
N LEU A 185 10.90 3.17 -13.37
CA LEU A 185 11.66 2.79 -14.56
C LEU A 185 11.64 3.89 -15.63
N LYS A 186 10.48 4.52 -15.86
CA LYS A 186 10.35 5.67 -16.75
C LYS A 186 11.29 6.81 -16.34
N ASN A 187 11.38 7.13 -15.05
CA ASN A 187 12.29 8.14 -14.54
C ASN A 187 13.78 7.76 -14.69
N LYS A 188 14.09 6.46 -14.79
CA LYS A 188 15.43 5.93 -15.09
C LYS A 188 15.72 5.80 -16.60
N GLY A 189 14.74 6.08 -17.46
CA GLY A 189 14.85 5.93 -18.92
C GLY A 189 14.65 4.50 -19.42
N GLU A 190 14.16 3.60 -18.57
CA GLU A 190 13.90 2.20 -18.90
C GLU A 190 12.44 1.98 -19.31
N LYS A 191 12.20 1.03 -20.21
CA LYS A 191 10.85 0.64 -20.64
C LYS A 191 10.28 -0.42 -19.71
N PHE A 192 8.97 -0.34 -19.47
CA PHE A 192 8.24 -1.29 -18.64
C PHE A 192 6.98 -1.77 -19.36
N ASP A 193 7.02 -3.04 -19.78
CA ASP A 193 5.96 -3.66 -20.61
C ASP A 193 5.22 -4.79 -19.88
N ALA A 194 5.33 -4.88 -18.55
CA ALA A 194 4.68 -5.95 -17.79
C ALA A 194 3.18 -5.68 -17.60
N PRO A 195 2.30 -6.68 -17.74
CA PRO A 195 0.87 -6.52 -17.48
C PRO A 195 0.57 -6.49 -15.98
N LEU A 196 -0.56 -5.86 -15.60
CA LEU A 196 -0.98 -5.69 -14.20
C LEU A 196 -1.16 -7.03 -13.48
N GLU A 197 -1.63 -8.05 -14.21
CA GLU A 197 -1.93 -9.40 -13.73
C GLU A 197 -0.70 -10.07 -13.10
N GLU A 198 0.52 -9.71 -13.54
CA GLU A 198 1.73 -10.24 -12.95
C GLU A 198 1.90 -9.86 -11.48
N PHE A 199 1.42 -8.68 -11.10
CA PHE A 199 1.51 -8.15 -9.74
C PHE A 199 0.40 -8.68 -8.84
N ILE A 200 -0.72 -9.12 -9.41
CA ILE A 200 -1.88 -9.63 -8.65
C ILE A 200 -1.49 -10.89 -7.88
N SER A 201 -1.63 -10.84 -6.56
CA SER A 201 -1.36 -11.99 -5.70
C SER A 201 -2.29 -13.16 -6.02
N GLN A 202 -1.68 -14.32 -6.31
CA GLN A 202 -2.37 -15.61 -6.48
C GLN A 202 -2.68 -16.30 -5.15
N ALA A 203 -2.29 -15.71 -4.02
CA ALA A 203 -2.55 -16.29 -2.72
C ALA A 203 -4.05 -16.28 -2.42
N GLU A 204 -4.62 -17.45 -2.14
CA GLU A 204 -5.98 -17.56 -1.62
C GLU A 204 -6.06 -16.96 -0.21
N ALA A 205 -7.21 -16.38 0.14
CA ALA A 205 -7.46 -15.99 1.52
C ALA A 205 -7.38 -17.24 2.40
N GLN A 206 -6.56 -17.22 3.46
CA GLN A 206 -6.37 -18.39 4.32
C GLN A 206 -7.73 -18.92 4.80
N PRO A 207 -8.05 -20.22 4.58
CA PRO A 207 -9.37 -20.78 4.90
C PRO A 207 -9.79 -20.54 6.36
N TYR A 208 -8.82 -20.62 7.28
CA TYR A 208 -9.02 -20.36 8.71
C TYR A 208 -9.54 -18.94 9.01
N LEU A 209 -9.09 -17.92 8.29
CA LEU A 209 -9.58 -16.55 8.47
C LEU A 209 -11.03 -16.40 8.02
N LEU A 210 -11.41 -17.11 6.95
CA LEU A 210 -12.79 -17.17 6.47
C LEU A 210 -13.70 -17.79 7.54
N GLU A 211 -13.30 -18.95 8.08
CA GLU A 211 -14.03 -19.63 9.16
C GLU A 211 -14.16 -18.76 10.42
N MET A 212 -13.09 -18.08 10.82
CA MET A 212 -13.12 -17.16 11.96
C MET A 212 -14.11 -16.00 11.74
N GLN A 213 -14.13 -15.40 10.54
CA GLN A 213 -15.07 -14.33 10.20
C GLN A 213 -16.52 -14.81 10.19
N GLU A 214 -16.77 -16.02 9.67
CA GLU A 214 -18.08 -16.65 9.71
C GLU A 214 -18.54 -16.92 11.13
N ARG A 215 -17.67 -17.48 11.99
CA ARG A 215 -17.95 -17.66 13.42
C ARG A 215 -18.30 -16.33 14.11
N GLN A 216 -17.53 -15.27 13.85
CA GLN A 216 -17.80 -13.94 14.40
C GLN A 216 -19.12 -13.35 13.86
N ARG A 217 -19.42 -13.52 12.57
CA ARG A 217 -20.70 -13.10 11.94
C ARG A 217 -21.88 -13.83 12.58
N GLN A 218 -21.78 -15.15 12.75
CA GLN A 218 -22.79 -15.98 13.41
C GLN A 218 -22.99 -15.55 14.87
N GLN A 219 -21.91 -15.29 15.62
CA GLN A 219 -22.00 -14.78 16.99
C GLN A 219 -22.67 -13.40 17.05
N ARG A 220 -22.35 -12.48 16.13
CA ARG A 220 -23.01 -11.16 16.04
C ARG A 220 -24.51 -11.28 15.72
N LEU A 221 -24.89 -12.18 14.80
CA LEU A 221 -26.29 -12.45 14.47
C LEU A 221 -27.04 -13.04 15.67
N LYS A 222 -26.44 -14.02 16.37
CA LYS A 222 -27.00 -14.58 17.62
C LYS A 222 -27.19 -13.50 18.69
N ARG A 223 -26.21 -12.60 18.87
CA ARG A 223 -26.32 -11.46 19.80
C ARG A 223 -27.45 -10.50 19.41
N ARG A 224 -27.55 -10.10 18.14
CA ARG A 224 -28.66 -9.24 17.64
C ARG A 224 -30.04 -9.89 17.81
N ARG A 225 -30.16 -11.19 17.57
CA ARG A 225 -31.40 -11.96 17.79
C ARG A 225 -31.79 -12.01 19.28
N LYS A 226 -30.83 -12.20 20.20
CA LYS A 226 -31.08 -12.14 21.65
C LYS A 226 -31.54 -10.76 22.13
N ILE A 227 -30.95 -9.68 21.59
CA ILE A 227 -31.33 -8.31 21.93
C ILE A 227 -32.76 -7.99 21.45
N ARG A 228 -33.12 -8.44 20.23
CA ARG A 228 -34.48 -8.27 19.69
C ARG A 228 -35.56 -9.07 20.42
N ARG A 229 -35.22 -10.15 21.12
CA ARG A 229 -36.16 -10.96 21.92
C ARG A 229 -36.34 -10.44 23.36
N LYS A 230 -35.50 -9.49 23.80
CA LYS A 230 -35.54 -8.88 25.15
C LYS A 230 -36.20 -7.50 25.18
N LYS A 231 -36.54 -6.95 24.01
CA LYS A 231 -37.44 -5.80 23.84
C LYS A 231 -38.80 -6.32 23.43
#